data_AF-A0A376AEH8-F1
#
_entry.id   AF-A0A376AEH8-F1
#
_cell.length_a   1.000
_cell.length_b   1.000
_cell.length_c   1.000
_cell.angle_alpha   90.00
_cell.angle_beta   90.00
_cell.angle_gamma   90.00
#
_symmetry.space_group_name_H-M   'P 1'
#
loop_
_entity.id
_entity.type
_entity.pdbx_description
1 polymer ?
#
loop_
_entity_poly.entity_id
_entity_poly.type
_entity_poly.pdbx_seq_one_letter_code
_entity_poly.pdbx_strand_id
1 'polypeptide(L)'
;MKNCQIERRRQMKHSSTNSVIIYTTPTCPDCRALKTWLKEQDITFQERDLTDPSVMEEAKARTGVRVAPITIVGSQIFYGTFASQKPGLMAALDLSTPA
;
A
#
# COMPACT_ATOMS: atom_id res chain seq x y z
N MET A 1 -14.24 40.43 -26.37
CA MET A 1 -15.20 40.11 -25.31
C MET A 1 -15.13 38.61 -25.03
N LYS A 2 -14.68 38.26 -23.82
CA LYS A 2 -14.84 36.99 -23.08
C LYS A 2 -14.13 35.75 -23.67
N ASN A 3 -12.93 35.43 -23.18
CA ASN A 3 -12.67 34.43 -22.12
C ASN A 3 -13.14 33.00 -22.48
N CYS A 4 -12.18 32.09 -22.71
CA CYS A 4 -12.06 30.88 -21.90
C CYS A 4 -10.69 30.24 -22.16
N GLN A 5 -9.91 30.07 -21.10
CA GLN A 5 -8.49 29.80 -21.16
C GLN A 5 -8.18 28.36 -21.61
N ILE A 6 -7.14 28.26 -22.43
CA ILE A 6 -6.21 27.15 -22.53
C ILE A 6 -5.66 26.88 -21.14
N GLU A 7 -5.95 25.74 -20.50
CA GLU A 7 -5.05 25.10 -19.53
C GLU A 7 -5.26 23.57 -19.50
N ARG A 8 -4.12 22.88 -19.53
CA ARG A 8 -3.89 21.44 -19.51
C ARG A 8 -4.90 20.68 -18.63
N ARG A 9 -5.59 19.68 -19.19
CA ARG A 9 -6.15 18.57 -18.37
C ARG A 9 -4.99 17.73 -17.83
N ARG A 10 -4.16 18.29 -16.95
CA ARG A 10 -3.44 17.51 -15.93
C ARG A 10 -4.53 17.00 -15.00
N GLN A 11 -5.02 15.80 -15.31
CA GLN A 11 -5.92 15.08 -14.43
C GLN A 11 -5.20 14.94 -13.10
N MET A 12 -5.74 15.61 -12.08
CA MET A 12 -5.30 15.57 -10.69
C MET A 12 -5.48 14.15 -10.14
N LYS A 13 -4.57 13.23 -10.46
CA LYS A 13 -4.61 11.84 -9.97
C LYS A 13 -3.79 11.57 -8.71
N HIS A 14 -3.14 12.58 -8.12
CA HIS A 14 -2.28 12.36 -6.95
C HIS A 14 -2.50 13.40 -5.85
N SER A 15 -3.77 13.63 -5.48
CA SER A 15 -4.07 14.21 -4.16
C SER A 15 -4.91 13.23 -3.37
N SER A 16 -4.24 12.22 -2.88
CA SER A 16 -4.64 11.53 -1.68
C SER A 16 -3.40 10.81 -1.20
N THR A 17 -2.87 11.28 -0.08
CA THR A 17 -2.00 10.54 0.82
C THR A 17 -2.54 9.13 0.97
N ASN A 18 -2.14 8.23 0.05
CA ASN A 18 -2.58 6.84 0.05
C ASN A 18 -1.97 6.23 1.31
N SER A 19 -2.78 6.19 2.36
CA SER A 19 -2.37 5.71 3.66
C SER A 19 -2.05 4.24 3.50
N VAL A 20 -0.77 3.91 3.54
CA VAL A 20 -0.30 2.52 3.43
C VAL A 20 -0.41 1.89 4.81
N ILE A 21 -1.15 0.80 4.90
CA ILE A 21 -1.26 -0.01 6.13
C ILE A 21 -0.74 -1.39 5.78
N ILE A 22 0.21 -1.89 6.57
CA ILE A 22 0.71 -3.25 6.45
C ILE A 22 0.36 -4.04 7.70
N TYR A 23 -0.20 -5.22 7.50
CA TYR A 23 -0.39 -6.21 8.55
C TYR A 23 0.71 -7.24 8.45
N THR A 24 1.49 -7.36 9.53
CA THR A 24 2.70 -8.16 9.58
C THR A 24 2.67 -9.13 10.75
N THR A 25 3.59 -10.08 10.76
CA THR A 25 3.91 -10.90 11.94
C THR A 25 5.43 -10.85 12.17
N PRO A 26 5.90 -10.95 13.44
CA PRO A 26 7.31 -10.77 13.77
C PRO A 26 8.23 -11.84 13.18
N THR A 27 7.70 -13.03 12.89
CA THR A 27 8.48 -14.18 12.39
C THR A 27 8.43 -14.34 10.86
N CYS A 28 7.74 -13.46 10.13
CA CYS A 28 7.57 -13.62 8.69
C CYS A 28 8.68 -12.91 7.88
N PRO A 29 9.47 -13.65 7.07
CA PRO A 29 10.54 -13.06 6.26
C PRO A 29 10.01 -12.13 5.16
N ASP A 30 8.88 -12.47 4.52
CA ASP A 30 8.24 -11.63 3.51
C ASP A 30 7.76 -10.29 4.08
N CYS A 31 7.24 -10.27 5.31
CA CYS A 31 6.85 -9.05 6.00
C CYS A 31 8.06 -8.11 6.17
N ARG A 32 9.23 -8.67 6.53
CA ARG A 32 10.46 -7.89 6.65
C ARG A 32 10.91 -7.33 5.31
N ALA A 33 10.90 -8.15 4.26
CA ALA A 33 11.27 -7.72 2.90
C ALA A 33 10.38 -6.58 2.40
N LEU A 34 9.06 -6.70 2.58
CA LEU A 34 8.09 -5.68 2.22
C LEU A 34 8.33 -4.36 2.97
N LYS A 35 8.57 -4.42 4.29
CA LYS A 35 8.88 -3.24 5.10
C LYS A 35 10.15 -2.54 4.64
N THR A 36 11.21 -3.30 4.39
CA THR A 36 12.46 -2.74 3.89
C THR A 36 12.25 -2.06 2.56
N TRP A 37 11.57 -2.70 1.62
CA TRP A 37 11.28 -2.12 0.31
C TRP A 37 10.47 -0.82 0.41
N LEU A 38 9.40 -0.78 1.22
CA LEU A 38 8.63 0.45 1.42
C LEU A 38 9.48 1.59 2.00
N LYS A 39 10.39 1.29 2.94
CA LYS A 39 11.34 2.27 3.48
C LYS A 39 12.34 2.75 2.43
N GLU A 40 12.84 1.85 1.58
CA GLU A 40 13.75 2.21 0.48
C GLU A 40 13.09 3.13 -0.56
N GLN A 41 11.77 3.03 -0.72
CA GLN A 41 10.99 3.92 -1.59
C GLN A 41 10.55 5.22 -0.90
N ASP A 42 10.99 5.47 0.33
CA ASP A 42 10.60 6.62 1.17
C ASP A 42 9.08 6.70 1.43
N ILE A 43 8.41 5.55 1.47
CA ILE A 43 6.97 5.46 1.64
C ILE A 43 6.65 5.32 3.13
N THR A 44 5.87 6.27 3.64
CA THR A 44 5.34 6.18 5.00
C THR A 44 4.21 5.15 5.06
N PHE A 45 4.30 4.20 5.99
CA PHE A 45 3.28 3.19 6.24
C PHE A 45 3.01 2.99 7.73
N GLN A 46 1.81 2.53 8.05
CA GLN A 46 1.44 2.06 9.37
C GLN A 46 1.63 0.55 9.43
N GLU A 47 2.43 0.08 10.38
CA GLU A 47 2.56 -1.33 10.70
C GLU A 47 1.56 -1.74 11.77
N ARG A 48 0.89 -2.89 11.56
CA ARG A 48 -0.04 -3.50 12.49
C ARG A 48 0.33 -4.97 12.68
N ASP A 49 0.59 -5.37 13.92
CA ASP A 49 1.03 -6.73 14.24
C ASP A 49 -0.19 -7.67 14.40
N LEU A 50 -0.27 -8.69 13.55
CA LEU A 50 -1.34 -9.69 13.58
C LEU A 50 -1.24 -10.67 14.75
N THR A 51 -0.19 -10.61 15.57
CA THR A 51 -0.12 -11.35 16.84
C THR A 51 -1.05 -10.77 17.90
N ASP A 52 -1.46 -9.50 17.77
CA ASP A 52 -2.53 -8.93 18.58
C ASP A 52 -3.90 -9.42 18.06
N PRO A 53 -4.71 -10.11 18.89
CA PRO A 53 -6.03 -10.58 18.50
C PRO A 53 -6.96 -9.46 17.99
N SER A 54 -6.82 -8.25 18.52
CA SER A 54 -7.63 -7.09 18.12
C SER A 54 -7.29 -6.64 16.69
N VAL A 55 -6.01 -6.65 16.36
CA VAL A 55 -5.52 -6.34 15.01
C VAL A 55 -5.88 -7.44 14.03
N MET A 56 -5.82 -8.71 14.45
CA MET A 56 -6.24 -9.84 13.62
C MET A 56 -7.71 -9.75 13.24
N GLU A 57 -8.60 -9.43 14.19
CA GLU A 57 -10.02 -9.28 13.91
C GLU A 57 -10.30 -8.04 13.05
N GLU A 58 -9.59 -6.92 13.25
CA GLU A 58 -9.64 -5.76 12.35
C GLU A 58 -9.23 -6.14 10.92
N ALA A 59 -8.09 -6.82 10.76
CA ALA A 59 -7.57 -7.23 9.45
C ALA A 59 -8.55 -8.18 8.74
N LYS A 60 -9.13 -9.12 9.47
CA LYS A 60 -10.15 -10.05 8.97
C LYS A 60 -11.41 -9.31 8.55
N ALA A 61 -11.90 -8.36 9.36
CA ALA A 61 -13.08 -7.58 9.04
C ALA A 61 -12.88 -6.71 7.79
N ARG A 62 -11.67 -6.17 7.59
CA ARG A 62 -11.35 -5.30 6.46
C ARG A 62 -11.02 -6.04 5.17
N THR A 63 -10.33 -7.18 5.27
CA THR A 63 -9.74 -7.86 4.10
C THR A 63 -10.29 -9.25 3.84
N GLY A 64 -10.96 -9.87 4.82
CA GLY A 64 -11.41 -11.26 4.76
C GLY A 64 -10.28 -12.29 4.85
N VAL A 65 -9.02 -11.85 4.94
CA VAL A 65 -7.82 -12.69 4.89
C VAL A 65 -7.11 -12.69 6.24
N ARG A 66 -6.51 -13.84 6.58
CA ARG A 66 -5.75 -14.05 7.82
C ARG A 66 -4.26 -14.34 7.60
N VAL A 67 -3.78 -14.27 6.36
CA VAL A 67 -2.39 -14.60 6.01
C VAL A 67 -1.56 -13.34 5.82
N ALA A 68 -0.42 -13.27 6.50
CA ALA A 68 0.54 -12.18 6.34
C ALA A 68 1.52 -12.47 5.17
N PRO A 69 2.13 -11.43 4.57
CA PRO A 69 1.83 -10.01 4.71
C PRO A 69 0.52 -9.60 4.01
N ILE A 70 -0.22 -8.67 4.60
CA ILE A 70 -1.37 -8.00 3.96
C ILE A 70 -1.06 -6.51 3.85
N THR A 71 -1.20 -5.93 2.66
CA THR A 71 -0.95 -4.51 2.41
C THR A 71 -2.23 -3.85 1.91
N ILE A 72 -2.59 -2.73 2.53
CA ILE A 72 -3.70 -1.89 2.11
C ILE A 72 -3.15 -0.56 1.63
N VAL A 73 -3.46 -0.20 0.39
CA VAL A 73 -3.11 1.08 -0.22
C VAL A 73 -4.40 1.76 -0.66
N GLY A 74 -4.87 2.75 0.11
CA GLY A 74 -6.16 3.38 -0.14
C GLY A 74 -7.31 2.36 -0.07
N SER A 75 -7.94 2.07 -1.21
CA SER A 75 -9.02 1.06 -1.35
C SER A 75 -8.53 -0.30 -1.86
N GLN A 76 -7.25 -0.44 -2.18
CA GLN A 76 -6.68 -1.67 -2.73
C GLN A 76 -6.09 -2.55 -1.62
N ILE A 77 -6.34 -3.85 -1.71
CA ILE A 77 -5.85 -4.85 -0.76
C ILE A 77 -4.96 -5.84 -1.51
N PHE A 78 -3.77 -6.08 -0.98
CA PHE A 78 -2.78 -7.02 -1.50
C PHE A 78 -2.42 -8.04 -0.41
N TYR A 79 -2.21 -9.29 -0.79
CA TYR A 79 -1.84 -10.38 0.11
C TYR A 79 -0.96 -11.40 -0.64
N GLY A 80 -0.32 -12.30 0.11
CA GLY A 80 0.62 -13.30 -0.43
C GLY A 80 2.08 -12.91 -0.18
N THR A 81 3.02 -13.48 -0.93
CA THR A 81 4.46 -13.17 -0.74
C THR A 81 4.80 -11.75 -1.19
N PHE A 82 5.94 -11.23 -0.75
CA PHE A 82 6.40 -9.90 -1.19
C PHE A 82 6.52 -9.82 -2.72
N ALA A 83 7.06 -10.85 -3.36
CA ALA A 83 7.25 -10.92 -4.80
C ALA A 83 5.91 -10.82 -5.57
N SER A 84 4.86 -11.47 -5.08
CA SER A 84 3.53 -11.41 -5.70
C SER A 84 2.86 -10.05 -5.53
N GLN A 85 3.08 -9.38 -4.38
CA GLN A 85 2.47 -8.07 -4.11
C GLN A 85 3.18 -6.92 -4.82
N LYS A 86 4.51 -7.00 -4.98
CA LYS A 86 5.35 -5.89 -5.46
C LYS A 86 4.84 -5.21 -6.74
N PRO A 87 4.45 -5.92 -7.83
CA PRO A 87 3.97 -5.25 -9.04
C PRO A 87 2.68 -4.45 -8.82
N GLY A 88 1.76 -5.00 -8.02
CA GLY A 88 0.51 -4.33 -7.66
C GLY A 88 0.74 -3.12 -6.77
N LEU A 89 1.66 -3.21 -5.82
CA LEU A 89 2.04 -2.10 -4.96
C LEU A 89 2.72 -0.98 -5.75
N MET A 90 3.60 -1.30 -6.69
CA MET A 90 4.21 -0.30 -7.57
C MET A 90 3.17 0.48 -8.36
N ALA A 91 2.18 -0.21 -8.93
CA ALA A 91 1.09 0.44 -9.65
C ALA A 91 0.18 1.28 -8.72
N ALA A 92 -0.11 0.80 -7.51
CA ALA A 92 -0.97 1.50 -6.55
C ALA A 92 -0.31 2.73 -5.91
N LEU A 93 1.03 2.72 -5.82
CA LEU A 93 1.84 3.78 -5.22
C LEU A 93 2.44 4.72 -6.29
N ASP A 94 2.07 4.54 -7.56
CA ASP A 94 2.61 5.28 -8.72
C ASP A 94 4.15 5.29 -8.75
N LEU A 95 4.76 4.20 -8.28
CA LEU A 95 6.20 4.01 -8.34
C LEU A 95 6.57 3.62 -9.77
N SER A 96 6.71 4.63 -10.62
CA SER A 96 7.34 4.44 -11.93
C SER A 96 8.78 3.98 -11.70
N THR A 97 9.12 2.77 -12.16
CA THR A 97 10.50 2.34 -12.29
C THR A 97 11.26 3.44 -13.04
N PRO A 98 12.34 4.05 -12.47
CA PRO A 98 13.20 4.87 -13.30
C PRO A 98 13.72 3.98 -14.42
N ALA A 99 13.45 4.39 -15.66
CA ALA A 99 13.87 3.72 -16.88
C ALA A 99 15.38 3.53 -16.95
#